data_AF-A0A060C7J7-F1
#
_entry.id   AF-A0A060C7J7-F1
#
_cell.length_a   1.000
_cell.length_b   1.000
_cell.length_c   1.000
_cell.angle_alpha   90.00
_cell.angle_beta   90.00
_cell.angle_gamma   90.00
#
_symmetry.space_group_name_H-M   'P 1'
#
loop_
_entity.id
_entity.type
_entity.pdbx_description
1 polymer ?
#
loop_
_entity_poly.entity_id
_entity_poly.type
_entity_poly.pdbx_seq_one_letter_code
_entity_poly.pdbx_strand_id
1 'polypeptide(L)'
;VLNRPPAAWKPPGFAAREWLLLNPTAGWKRKRWKAKSWIEVLRRLPDARPIVITSGGQDWQVAHAREIAESLGERAHFLGGRTRLEEFLWLAAHARMVLGVDGAASHLAAAFGTRSLTLFLSTPEATGISPRRDPSR
;
A
#
# COMPACT_ATOMS: atom_id res chain seq x y z
N VAL A 1 -17.57 0.06 9.27
CA VAL A 1 -16.23 0.61 9.60
C VAL A 1 -15.80 0.02 10.94
N LEU A 2 -14.58 -0.48 11.07
CA LEU A 2 -14.01 -1.06 12.28
C LEU A 2 -13.61 0.02 13.29
N ASN A 3 -13.55 -0.36 14.57
CA ASN A 3 -12.99 0.48 15.62
C ASN A 3 -11.50 0.77 15.37
N ARG A 4 -11.04 1.96 15.76
CA ARG A 4 -9.63 2.33 15.63
C ARG A 4 -8.77 1.46 16.55
N PRO A 5 -7.61 0.97 16.08
CA PRO A 5 -6.66 0.23 16.90
C PRO A 5 -6.23 1.04 18.14
N PRO A 6 -5.99 0.37 19.28
CA PRO A 6 -5.59 1.04 20.53
C PRO A 6 -4.21 1.72 20.40
N ALA A 7 -3.96 2.75 21.22
CA ALA A 7 -2.70 3.48 21.21
C ALA A 7 -1.47 2.59 21.52
N ALA A 8 -1.66 1.48 22.24
CA ALA A 8 -0.60 0.52 22.54
C ALA A 8 0.00 -0.17 21.28
N TRP A 9 -0.71 -0.15 20.15
CA TRP A 9 -0.23 -0.71 18.88
C TRP A 9 0.57 0.30 18.03
N LYS A 10 0.75 1.52 18.53
CA LYS A 10 1.49 2.58 17.85
C LYS A 10 2.98 2.24 17.79
N PRO A 11 3.60 2.22 16.59
CA PRO A 11 5.05 2.14 16.49
C PRO A 11 5.72 3.42 17.04
N PRO A 12 6.94 3.33 17.59
CA PRO A 12 7.65 4.49 18.14
C PRO A 12 7.86 5.58 17.08
N GLY A 13 7.74 6.86 17.46
CA GLY A 13 8.03 8.00 16.58
C GLY A 13 6.91 8.42 15.61
N PHE A 14 5.70 7.85 15.70
CA PHE A 14 4.60 8.19 14.78
C PHE A 14 3.48 9.02 15.41
N ALA A 15 3.18 10.23 14.90
CA ALA A 15 2.03 11.03 15.31
C ALA A 15 0.89 10.99 14.28
N ALA A 16 -0.33 10.67 14.73
CA ALA A 16 -1.45 10.33 13.85
C ALA A 16 -1.76 11.42 12.81
N ARG A 17 -2.18 11.00 11.61
CA ARG A 17 -2.58 11.85 10.46
C ARG A 17 -1.50 12.76 9.90
N GLU A 18 -0.23 12.53 10.21
CA GLU A 18 0.89 13.33 9.67
C GLU A 18 1.53 12.72 8.41
N TRP A 19 1.37 11.42 8.19
CA TRP A 19 2.02 10.70 7.09
C TRP A 19 1.05 10.18 6.01
N LEU A 20 1.62 9.89 4.86
CA LEU A 20 1.02 9.02 3.85
C LEU A 20 1.57 7.61 4.03
N LEU A 21 0.70 6.60 4.04
CA LEU A 21 1.13 5.20 4.10
C LEU A 21 1.12 4.63 2.68
N LEU A 22 2.28 4.22 2.18
CA LEU A 22 2.40 3.46 0.94
C LEU A 22 2.57 1.97 1.24
N ASN A 23 1.76 1.14 0.60
CA ASN A 23 1.97 -0.31 0.50
C ASN A 23 1.94 -0.70 -0.99
N PRO A 24 3.09 -0.79 -1.67
CA PRO A 24 3.15 -0.86 -3.13
C PRO A 24 2.98 -2.28 -3.68
N THR A 25 2.74 -3.27 -2.81
CA THR A 25 2.74 -4.69 -3.13
C THR A 25 1.48 -5.38 -2.66
N ALA A 26 1.17 -6.55 -3.21
CA ALA A 26 0.10 -7.42 -2.75
C ALA A 26 0.62 -8.87 -2.60
N GLY A 27 -0.27 -9.81 -2.30
CA GLY A 27 0.07 -11.23 -2.24
C GLY A 27 0.60 -11.82 -3.56
N TRP A 28 0.31 -11.19 -4.70
CA TRP A 28 0.79 -11.62 -6.02
C TRP A 28 1.65 -10.56 -6.69
N LYS A 29 2.86 -10.95 -7.11
CA LYS A 29 3.87 -10.05 -7.74
C LYS A 29 3.33 -9.27 -8.93
N ARG A 30 2.38 -9.81 -9.66
CA ARG A 30 1.78 -9.20 -10.86
C ARG A 30 0.78 -8.09 -10.55
N LYS A 31 0.24 -8.05 -9.32
CA LYS A 31 -0.60 -6.94 -8.84
C LYS A 31 0.23 -5.72 -8.43
N ARG A 32 1.57 -5.73 -8.60
CA ARG A 32 2.42 -4.57 -8.31
C ARG A 32 2.42 -3.58 -9.47
N TRP A 33 2.50 -2.30 -9.15
CA TRP A 33 2.84 -1.29 -10.15
C TRP A 33 4.36 -1.17 -10.31
N LYS A 34 4.82 -0.43 -11.32
CA LYS A 34 6.26 -0.20 -11.50
C LYS A 34 6.75 0.76 -10.41
N ALA A 35 7.92 0.48 -9.83
CA ALA A 35 8.50 1.32 -8.77
C ALA A 35 8.75 2.74 -9.28
N LYS A 36 9.32 2.88 -10.48
CA LYS A 36 9.47 4.17 -11.19
C LYS A 36 8.18 4.99 -11.21
N SER A 37 7.04 4.35 -11.45
CA SER A 37 5.75 5.05 -11.54
C SER A 37 5.26 5.52 -10.16
N TRP A 38 5.47 4.72 -9.11
CA TRP A 38 5.27 5.17 -7.73
C TRP A 38 6.16 6.38 -7.40
N ILE A 39 7.46 6.27 -7.69
CA ILE A 39 8.44 7.34 -7.45
C ILE A 39 8.02 8.65 -8.11
N GLU A 40 7.60 8.59 -9.39
CA GLU A 40 7.16 9.76 -10.14
C GLU A 40 5.95 10.45 -9.49
N VAL A 41 4.95 9.68 -9.04
CA VAL A 41 3.77 10.23 -8.34
C VAL A 41 4.17 10.82 -7.00
N LEU A 42 4.97 10.10 -6.20
CA LEU A 42 5.31 10.49 -4.84
C LEU A 42 6.18 11.76 -4.82
N ARG A 43 7.07 11.93 -5.80
CA ARG A 43 7.87 13.15 -5.97
C ARG A 43 7.04 14.39 -6.33
N ARG A 44 5.87 14.21 -6.97
CA ARG A 44 4.95 15.31 -7.29
C ARG A 44 4.07 15.72 -6.12
N LEU A 45 4.01 14.94 -5.05
CA LEU A 45 3.27 15.32 -3.85
C LEU A 45 4.01 16.43 -3.10
N PRO A 46 3.31 17.37 -2.44
CA PRO A 46 3.95 18.44 -1.67
C PRO A 46 4.95 17.89 -0.63
N ASP A 47 6.14 18.48 -0.53
CA ASP A 47 7.27 17.95 0.25
C ASP A 47 7.05 17.89 1.77
N ALA A 48 6.03 18.55 2.29
CA ALA A 48 5.81 18.66 3.73
C ALA A 48 5.30 17.39 4.44
N ARG A 49 5.05 16.27 3.73
CA ARG A 49 4.49 15.06 4.36
C ARG A 49 5.44 13.86 4.26
N PRO A 50 5.84 13.28 5.41
CA PRO A 50 6.55 12.01 5.45
C PRO A 50 5.76 10.89 4.77
N ILE A 51 6.49 10.00 4.09
CA ILE A 51 5.92 8.84 3.41
C ILE A 51 6.41 7.58 4.12
N VAL A 52 5.49 6.86 4.77
CA VAL A 52 5.78 5.59 5.41
C VAL A 52 5.59 4.49 4.39
N ILE A 53 6.62 3.69 4.13
CA ILE A 53 6.59 2.65 3.12
C ILE A 53 6.64 1.29 3.81
N THR A 54 5.58 0.51 3.63
CA THR A 54 5.42 -0.85 4.17
C THR A 54 5.37 -1.87 3.03
N SER A 55 5.57 -3.14 3.36
CA SER A 55 5.46 -4.26 2.42
C SER A 55 5.14 -5.54 3.19
N GLY A 56 4.77 -6.61 2.48
CA GLY A 56 4.86 -7.96 3.04
C GLY A 56 6.31 -8.39 3.27
N GLY A 57 6.49 -9.58 3.85
CA GLY A 57 7.80 -10.10 4.24
C GLY A 57 8.57 -10.86 3.15
N GLN A 58 7.99 -11.12 1.98
CA GLN A 58 8.72 -11.83 0.92
C GLN A 58 9.80 -10.93 0.30
N ASP A 59 10.94 -11.50 -0.07
CA ASP A 59 12.11 -10.76 -0.58
C ASP A 59 11.76 -9.81 -1.73
N TRP A 60 10.93 -10.25 -2.69
CA TRP A 60 10.53 -9.40 -3.81
C TRP A 60 9.66 -8.22 -3.37
N GLN A 61 8.87 -8.36 -2.30
CA GLN A 61 8.03 -7.28 -1.77
C GLN A 61 8.89 -6.23 -1.08
N VAL A 62 9.81 -6.71 -0.23
CA VAL A 62 10.77 -5.85 0.49
C VAL A 62 11.67 -5.12 -0.50
N ALA A 63 12.23 -5.82 -1.49
CA ALA A 63 13.08 -5.21 -2.52
C ALA A 63 12.34 -4.15 -3.34
N HIS A 64 11.09 -4.43 -3.74
CA HIS A 64 10.28 -3.47 -4.49
C HIS A 64 9.96 -2.21 -3.69
N ALA A 65 9.61 -2.37 -2.41
CA ALA A 65 9.34 -1.23 -1.53
C ALA A 65 10.61 -0.45 -1.19
N ARG A 66 11.76 -1.13 -1.04
CA ARG A 66 13.06 -0.52 -0.78
C ARG A 66 13.53 0.36 -1.94
N GLU A 67 13.39 -0.12 -3.18
CA GLU A 67 13.70 0.67 -4.39
C GLU A 67 12.98 2.02 -4.39
N ILE A 68 11.69 2.03 -4.01
CA ILE A 68 10.89 3.26 -3.92
C ILE A 68 11.40 4.16 -2.79
N ALA A 69 11.71 3.58 -1.63
CA ALA A 69 12.18 4.32 -0.46
C ALA A 69 13.53 5.01 -0.72
N GLU A 70 14.51 4.28 -1.25
CA GLU A 70 15.84 4.80 -1.57
C GLU A 70 15.76 5.96 -2.56
N SER A 71 14.85 5.90 -3.53
CA SER A 71 14.64 6.96 -4.51
C SER A 71 14.01 8.25 -3.93
N LEU A 72 13.36 8.15 -2.77
CA LEU A 72 12.73 9.27 -2.06
C LEU A 72 13.62 9.84 -0.95
N GLY A 73 14.70 9.16 -0.58
CA GLY A 73 15.64 9.61 0.45
C GLY A 73 14.98 9.87 1.80
N GLU A 74 15.33 10.99 2.42
CA GLU A 74 14.87 11.38 3.77
C GLU A 74 13.34 11.52 3.90
N ARG A 75 12.64 11.70 2.77
CA ARG A 75 11.18 11.80 2.75
C ARG A 75 10.49 10.45 3.01
N ALA A 76 11.20 9.34 2.82
CA ALA A 76 10.67 8.00 3.02
C ALA A 76 11.13 7.40 4.35
N HIS A 77 10.16 6.94 5.14
CA HIS A 77 10.39 6.10 6.30
C HIS A 77 10.10 4.64 5.95
N PHE A 78 11.16 3.86 5.74
CA PHE A 78 11.07 2.49 5.25
C PHE A 78 10.87 1.46 6.36
N LEU A 79 9.72 0.79 6.35
CA LEU A 79 9.34 -0.28 7.28
C LEU A 79 9.10 -1.63 6.58
N GLY A 80 9.47 -1.75 5.30
CA GLY A 80 9.20 -2.95 4.49
C GLY A 80 9.73 -4.24 5.13
N GLY A 81 8.85 -5.23 5.30
CA GLY A 81 9.15 -6.52 5.92
C GLY A 81 9.46 -6.48 7.42
N ARG A 82 9.31 -5.32 8.08
CA ARG A 82 9.69 -5.10 9.49
C ARG A 82 8.53 -4.71 10.40
N THR A 83 7.31 -4.62 9.86
CA THR A 83 6.13 -4.18 10.60
C THR A 83 5.41 -5.38 11.23
N ARG A 84 5.15 -5.32 12.53
CA ARG A 84 4.22 -6.27 13.18
C ARG A 84 2.79 -6.02 12.69
N LEU A 85 1.91 -7.02 12.83
CA LEU A 85 0.53 -6.89 12.36
C LEU A 85 -0.20 -5.75 13.07
N GLU A 86 -0.03 -5.64 14.39
CA GLU A 86 -0.61 -4.61 15.24
C GLU A 86 -0.20 -3.20 14.79
N GLU A 87 1.11 -3.01 14.55
CA GLU A 87 1.67 -1.76 14.07
C GLU A 87 1.14 -1.42 12.68
N PHE A 88 1.03 -2.40 11.79
CA PHE A 88 0.50 -2.20 10.44
C PHE A 88 -0.97 -1.78 10.46
N LEU A 89 -1.79 -2.43 11.30
CA LEU A 89 -3.18 -2.04 11.53
C LEU A 89 -3.26 -0.60 12.06
N TRP A 90 -2.43 -0.26 13.05
CA TRP A 90 -2.40 1.08 13.62
C TRP A 90 -1.97 2.14 12.60
N LEU A 91 -0.93 1.87 11.81
CA LEU A 91 -0.44 2.75 10.74
C LEU A 91 -1.50 2.97 9.66
N ALA A 92 -2.17 1.91 9.19
CA ALA A 92 -3.21 2.01 8.16
C ALA A 92 -4.45 2.76 8.66
N ALA A 93 -4.84 2.56 9.91
CA ALA A 93 -5.92 3.31 10.53
C ALA A 93 -5.55 4.80 10.64
N HIS A 94 -4.37 5.14 11.16
CA HIS A 94 -4.03 6.51 11.56
C HIS A 94 -3.32 7.35 10.49
N ALA A 95 -3.00 6.78 9.33
CA ALA A 95 -2.49 7.53 8.19
C ALA A 95 -3.45 8.63 7.74
N ARG A 96 -2.92 9.72 7.16
CA ARG A 96 -3.76 10.71 6.49
C ARG A 96 -4.44 10.13 5.25
N MET A 97 -3.70 9.30 4.52
CA MET A 97 -4.17 8.55 3.38
C MET A 97 -3.31 7.30 3.19
N VAL A 98 -3.94 6.22 2.72
CA VAL A 98 -3.27 4.99 2.32
C VAL A 98 -3.19 4.94 0.79
N LEU A 99 -1.98 4.79 0.27
CA LEU A 99 -1.67 4.60 -1.14
C LEU A 99 -1.25 3.13 -1.33
N GLY A 100 -1.73 2.49 -2.38
CA GLY A 100 -1.29 1.13 -2.68
C GLY A 100 -1.98 0.49 -3.86
N VAL A 101 -1.75 -0.81 -3.98
CA VAL A 101 -2.44 -1.69 -4.91
C VAL A 101 -3.59 -2.41 -4.19
N ASP A 102 -4.41 -3.16 -4.93
CA ASP A 102 -5.41 -4.07 -4.36
C ASP A 102 -4.75 -5.15 -3.48
N GLY A 103 -4.68 -4.89 -2.17
CA GLY A 103 -3.96 -5.69 -1.18
C GLY A 103 -4.32 -5.31 0.26
N ALA A 104 -3.58 -5.84 1.23
CA ALA A 104 -3.96 -5.72 2.65
C ALA A 104 -4.19 -4.26 3.10
N ALA A 105 -3.31 -3.33 2.71
CA ALA A 105 -3.43 -1.93 3.12
C ALA A 105 -4.71 -1.25 2.58
N SER A 106 -5.13 -1.53 1.34
CA SER A 106 -6.34 -0.93 0.76
C SER A 106 -7.60 -1.45 1.46
N HIS A 107 -7.67 -2.75 1.75
CA HIS A 107 -8.77 -3.33 2.50
C HIS A 107 -8.85 -2.77 3.93
N LEU A 108 -7.70 -2.62 4.61
CA LEU A 108 -7.66 -2.02 5.94
C LEU A 108 -8.08 -0.55 5.94
N ALA A 109 -7.66 0.22 4.92
CA ALA A 109 -8.09 1.60 4.79
C ALA A 109 -9.62 1.71 4.65
N ALA A 110 -10.22 0.87 3.80
CA ALA A 110 -11.67 0.78 3.67
C ALA A 110 -12.34 0.35 4.99
N ALA A 111 -11.78 -0.65 5.67
CA ALA A 111 -12.30 -1.13 6.94
C ALA A 111 -12.27 -0.06 8.04
N PHE A 112 -11.20 0.73 8.16
CA PHE A 112 -11.04 1.79 9.18
C PHE A 112 -11.57 3.17 8.75
N GLY A 113 -12.14 3.29 7.55
CA GLY A 113 -12.59 4.57 6.99
C GLY A 113 -11.45 5.55 6.75
N THR A 114 -10.23 5.06 6.56
CA THR A 114 -9.08 5.88 6.18
C THR A 114 -9.15 6.20 4.69
N ARG A 115 -8.91 7.46 4.31
CA ARG A 115 -8.85 7.86 2.89
C ARG A 115 -7.83 6.99 2.17
N SER A 116 -8.17 6.50 0.98
CA SER A 116 -7.25 5.67 0.20
C SER A 116 -7.27 5.98 -1.30
N LEU A 117 -6.13 5.71 -1.94
CA LEU A 117 -6.01 5.57 -3.38
C LEU A 117 -5.47 4.16 -3.66
N THR A 118 -6.25 3.38 -4.39
CA THR A 118 -5.95 1.97 -4.67
C THR A 118 -5.88 1.74 -6.17
N LEU A 119 -4.74 1.23 -6.63
CA LEU A 119 -4.57 0.81 -8.01
C LEU A 119 -5.06 -0.63 -8.17
N PHE A 120 -6.09 -0.80 -9.00
CA PHE A 120 -6.55 -2.11 -9.45
C PHE A 120 -5.81 -2.47 -10.73
N LEU A 121 -4.90 -3.43 -10.64
CA LEU A 121 -4.08 -3.89 -11.76
C LEU A 121 -4.57 -5.27 -12.19
N SER A 122 -4.72 -5.47 -13.51
CA SER A 122 -5.28 -6.71 -14.05
C SER A 122 -4.51 -7.93 -13.58
N THR A 123 -5.27 -8.89 -13.07
CA THR A 123 -4.93 -10.29 -13.25
C THR A 123 -5.06 -10.55 -14.77
N PRO A 124 -4.07 -11.18 -15.45
CA PRO A 124 -4.23 -11.63 -16.82
C PRO A 124 -5.46 -12.50 -16.83
N GLU A 125 -6.19 -12.43 -17.93
CA GLU A 125 -7.27 -13.35 -18.24
C GLU A 125 -6.89 -14.73 -17.74
N ALA A 126 -7.72 -15.31 -16.88
CA ALA A 126 -7.66 -16.74 -16.68
C ALA A 126 -7.77 -17.36 -18.08
N THR A 127 -6.74 -18.09 -18.47
CA THR A 127 -6.78 -19.02 -19.59
C THR A 127 -8.08 -19.83 -19.53
N GLY A 128 -9.04 -19.53 -20.43
CA GLY A 128 -10.31 -20.23 -20.66
C GLY A 128 -11.30 -20.11 -19.49
N ILE A 129 -12.49 -19.52 -19.59
CA ILE A 129 -13.55 -19.67 -20.58
C ILE A 129 -14.33 -18.35 -20.58
N SER A 130 -14.42 -17.66 -21.72
CA SER A 130 -15.47 -16.65 -21.91
C SER A 130 -16.76 -17.39 -22.28
N PRO A 131 -17.94 -17.06 -21.70
CA PRO A 131 -19.19 -17.63 -22.17
C PRO A 131 -19.34 -17.22 -23.65
N ARG A 132 -19.32 -18.21 -24.55
CA ARG A 132 -19.55 -17.95 -25.97
C ARG A 132 -20.90 -17.24 -26.11
N ARG A 133 -20.88 -16.01 -26.59
CA ARG A 133 -22.09 -15.33 -27.06
C ARG A 133 -22.51 -16.05 -28.33
N ASP A 134 -23.66 -16.71 -28.32
CA ASP A 134 -24.26 -17.29 -29.52
C ASP A 134 -24.51 -16.16 -30.54
N PRO A 135 -23.92 -16.20 -31.76
CA PRO A 135 -24.17 -15.18 -32.77
C PRO A 135 -25.56 -15.27 -33.41
N SER A 136 -26.42 -16.19 -32.98
CA SER A 136 -27.73 -16.47 -33.59
C SER A 136 -28.94 -16.36 -32.64
N ARG A 137 -28.80 -15.72 -31.46
CA ARG A 137 -29.93 -15.47 -30.55
C ARG A 137 -30.00 -14.04 -30.05
#